data_AF-A0A081L6C7-F1
#
_entry.id   AF-A0A081L6C7-F1
#
_cell.length_a   1.000
_cell.length_b   1.000
_cell.length_c   1.000
_cell.angle_alpha   90.00
_cell.angle_beta   90.00
_cell.angle_gamma   90.00
#
_symmetry.space_group_name_H-M   'P 1'
#
loop_
_entity.id
_entity.type
_entity.pdbx_description
1 polymer ?
#
loop_
_entity_poly.entity_id
_entity_poly.type
_entity_poly.pdbx_seq_one_letter_code
_entity_poly.pdbx_strand_id
1 'polypeptide(L)'
;MKQFWANQSDDPYTLKKISEKDILKTEKKLGVKLPQEYKNLVLEQNGGYLECNAFPTDRPTSWAEDHIQFDHLLGIGKKEGILESDYLIKEWGLPKDIILISGDGHSWVALDYRNTIENPPVHFFDLETEEDFKIADSFNEFISKLYIDDSDDSEPDLEGLDPEDYELTYISPDDPDAITKDEVNRIFEKNNEELFSNLKLFPIQNYDDLIWLLKKIETHTNSTNDVDGALELGLVLDTVATYKKNLILENKESLETFKSIISNLNRLNDSDVEIIVNQLEDFIE
;
A
#
# COMPACT_ATOMS: atom_id res chain seq x y z
N MET A 1 -17.61 10.74 -20.14
CA MET A 1 -17.03 9.40 -19.99
C MET A 1 -17.05 9.11 -18.50
N LYS A 2 -17.42 7.89 -18.09
CA LYS A 2 -17.21 7.49 -16.69
C LYS A 2 -15.72 7.68 -16.38
N GLN A 3 -15.41 8.13 -15.18
CA GLN A 3 -14.03 8.20 -14.74
C GLN A 3 -13.53 6.75 -14.61
N PHE A 4 -12.26 6.53 -14.93
CA PHE A 4 -11.67 5.18 -14.89
C PHE A 4 -10.68 5.09 -13.73
N TRP A 5 -9.83 6.10 -13.61
CA TRP A 5 -8.84 6.25 -12.54
C TRP A 5 -9.45 6.91 -11.30
N ALA A 6 -9.13 6.36 -10.12
CA ALA A 6 -9.40 7.01 -8.85
C ALA A 6 -8.61 8.34 -8.76
N ASN A 7 -9.21 9.36 -8.14
CA ASN A 7 -8.54 10.66 -7.97
C ASN A 7 -7.83 10.69 -6.61
N GLN A 8 -6.64 10.10 -6.55
CA GLN A 8 -5.79 10.06 -5.34
C GLN A 8 -4.43 10.69 -5.64
N SER A 9 -3.93 11.54 -4.75
CA SER A 9 -2.64 12.24 -4.92
C SER A 9 -1.42 11.33 -4.74
N ASP A 10 -1.55 10.30 -3.90
CA ASP A 10 -0.45 9.46 -3.41
C ASP A 10 -0.72 7.98 -3.69
N ASP A 11 -0.97 7.67 -4.95
CA ASP A 11 -1.24 6.31 -5.41
C ASP A 11 0.09 5.54 -5.67
N PRO A 12 0.38 4.47 -4.90
CA PRO A 12 1.62 3.70 -5.01
C PRO A 12 1.75 2.95 -6.36
N TYR A 13 0.65 2.68 -7.05
CA TYR A 13 0.62 2.03 -8.36
C TYR A 13 0.74 3.02 -9.52
N THR A 14 0.62 4.33 -9.26
CA THR A 14 0.78 5.36 -10.28
C THR A 14 2.26 5.58 -10.60
N LEU A 15 2.69 5.09 -11.76
CA LEU A 15 4.08 5.20 -12.21
C LEU A 15 4.33 6.47 -13.03
N LYS A 16 5.61 6.73 -13.29
CA LYS A 16 6.03 7.83 -14.17
C LYS A 16 5.34 7.75 -15.53
N LYS A 17 4.86 8.90 -16.01
CA LYS A 17 4.21 9.02 -17.32
C LYS A 17 5.09 8.48 -18.45
N ILE A 18 4.47 7.75 -19.36
CA ILE A 18 5.13 7.10 -20.50
C ILE A 18 4.69 7.70 -21.84
N SER A 19 5.41 7.33 -22.88
CA SER A 19 5.07 7.65 -24.27
C SER A 19 4.75 6.38 -25.08
N GLU A 20 4.16 6.56 -26.27
CA GLU A 20 3.97 5.46 -27.23
C GLU A 20 5.29 4.74 -27.56
N LYS A 21 6.41 5.46 -27.54
CA LYS A 21 7.74 4.88 -27.77
C LYS A 21 8.13 3.90 -26.65
N ASP A 22 7.71 4.16 -25.41
CA ASP A 22 8.01 3.29 -24.27
C ASP A 22 7.14 2.03 -24.29
N ILE A 23 5.89 2.15 -24.76
CA ILE A 23 5.02 1.01 -25.07
C ILE A 23 5.68 0.11 -26.12
N LEU A 24 6.12 0.67 -27.25
CA LEU A 24 6.76 -0.10 -28.32
C LEU A 24 8.03 -0.83 -27.84
N LYS A 25 8.82 -0.20 -26.97
CA LYS A 25 9.99 -0.85 -26.35
C LYS A 25 9.55 -2.00 -25.44
N THR A 26 8.47 -1.82 -24.70
CA THR A 26 7.93 -2.81 -23.76
C THR A 26 7.37 -4.02 -24.50
N GLU A 27 6.52 -3.81 -25.51
CA GLU A 27 6.04 -4.86 -26.40
C GLU A 27 7.19 -5.65 -27.02
N LYS A 28 8.23 -4.97 -27.52
CA LYS A 28 9.42 -5.61 -28.06
C LYS A 28 10.18 -6.43 -27.00
N LYS A 29 10.26 -5.95 -25.76
CA LYS A 29 10.94 -6.63 -24.66
C LYS A 29 10.17 -7.88 -24.22
N LEU A 30 8.86 -7.78 -24.11
CA LEU A 30 7.97 -8.86 -23.69
C LEU A 30 7.66 -9.85 -24.82
N GLY A 31 7.92 -9.48 -26.08
CA GLY A 31 7.69 -10.34 -27.24
C GLY A 31 6.22 -10.45 -27.66
N VAL A 32 5.37 -9.53 -27.19
CA VAL A 32 3.91 -9.54 -27.40
C VAL A 32 3.41 -8.16 -27.79
N LYS A 33 2.18 -8.09 -28.30
CA LYS A 33 1.43 -6.84 -28.47
C LYS A 33 0.43 -6.68 -27.33
N LEU A 34 0.49 -5.53 -26.66
CA LEU A 34 -0.44 -5.18 -25.59
C LEU A 34 -1.80 -4.79 -26.19
N PRO A 35 -2.93 -5.09 -25.51
CA PRO A 35 -4.26 -4.69 -25.94
C PRO A 35 -4.34 -3.18 -26.20
N GLN A 36 -5.11 -2.76 -27.21
CA GLN A 36 -5.19 -1.35 -27.59
C GLN A 36 -5.75 -0.49 -26.47
N GLU A 37 -6.80 -0.96 -25.80
CA GLU A 37 -7.40 -0.27 -24.66
C GLU A 37 -6.42 -0.16 -23.48
N TYR A 38 -5.64 -1.20 -23.17
CA TYR A 38 -4.60 -1.13 -22.14
C TYR A 38 -3.59 -0.02 -22.46
N LYS A 39 -3.11 0.03 -23.71
CA LYS A 39 -2.19 1.08 -24.17
C LYS A 39 -2.77 2.48 -24.04
N ASN A 40 -4.06 2.67 -24.37
CA ASN A 40 -4.72 3.96 -24.24
C ASN A 40 -4.79 4.40 -22.77
N LEU A 41 -5.12 3.48 -21.86
CA LEU A 41 -5.18 3.73 -20.42
C LEU A 41 -3.80 4.11 -19.86
N VAL A 42 -2.75 3.34 -20.15
CA VAL A 42 -1.40 3.64 -19.61
C VAL A 42 -0.77 4.91 -20.18
N LEU A 43 -1.26 5.42 -21.32
CA LEU A 43 -0.88 6.74 -21.85
C LEU A 43 -1.59 7.89 -21.13
N GLU A 44 -2.81 7.65 -20.64
CA GLU A 44 -3.55 8.59 -19.81
C GLU A 44 -2.91 8.69 -18.43
N GLN A 45 -2.78 7.55 -17.74
CA GLN A 45 -2.14 7.39 -16.44
C GLN A 45 -1.45 6.02 -16.38
N ASN A 46 -0.15 6.00 -16.04
CA ASN A 46 0.67 4.80 -16.16
C ASN A 46 0.54 3.88 -14.93
N GLY A 47 -0.62 3.25 -14.80
CA GLY A 47 -1.00 2.44 -13.64
C GLY A 47 -1.63 3.27 -12.53
N GLY A 48 -2.25 2.61 -11.57
CA GLY A 48 -2.95 3.26 -10.47
C GLY A 48 -4.23 2.57 -10.05
N TYR A 49 -4.85 3.09 -9.00
CA TYR A 49 -6.17 2.71 -8.52
C TYR A 49 -7.28 3.16 -9.48
N LEU A 50 -8.35 2.38 -9.49
CA LEU A 50 -9.50 2.52 -10.36
C LEU A 50 -10.70 3.06 -9.58
N GLU A 51 -11.66 3.68 -10.27
CA GLU A 51 -12.94 4.06 -9.64
C GLU A 51 -13.80 2.81 -9.34
N CYS A 52 -13.59 1.72 -10.08
CA CYS A 52 -14.22 0.42 -9.86
C CYS A 52 -13.27 -0.52 -9.11
N ASN A 53 -13.79 -1.45 -8.35
CA ASN A 53 -13.03 -2.37 -7.51
C ASN A 53 -13.33 -3.86 -7.77
N ALA A 54 -14.29 -4.19 -8.65
CA ALA A 54 -14.70 -5.58 -8.85
C ALA A 54 -14.96 -5.97 -10.30
N PHE A 55 -14.82 -7.28 -10.56
CA PHE A 55 -15.21 -7.95 -11.79
C PHE A 55 -16.08 -9.19 -11.50
N PRO A 56 -17.24 -9.35 -12.15
CA PRO A 56 -18.17 -10.44 -11.82
C PRO A 56 -17.70 -11.81 -12.33
N THR A 57 -17.90 -12.86 -11.54
CA THR A 57 -17.62 -14.26 -11.88
C THR A 57 -18.88 -15.13 -11.75
N ASP A 58 -18.86 -16.31 -12.37
CA ASP A 58 -19.94 -17.30 -12.28
C ASP A 58 -19.67 -18.40 -11.24
N ARG A 59 -18.63 -18.21 -10.44
CA ARG A 59 -18.10 -19.18 -9.48
C ARG A 59 -17.40 -18.44 -8.33
N PRO A 60 -17.37 -19.05 -7.13
CA PRO A 60 -16.71 -18.48 -5.98
C PRO A 60 -15.19 -18.46 -6.16
N THR A 61 -14.56 -17.50 -5.49
CA THR A 61 -13.10 -17.38 -5.32
C THR A 61 -12.76 -17.38 -3.83
N SER A 62 -11.48 -17.25 -3.48
CA SER A 62 -11.06 -17.03 -2.09
C SER A 62 -11.60 -15.71 -1.50
N TRP A 63 -11.91 -14.74 -2.37
CA TRP A 63 -12.39 -13.41 -1.98
C TRP A 63 -13.91 -13.35 -1.83
N ALA A 64 -14.66 -13.75 -2.87
CA ALA A 64 -16.11 -13.60 -2.91
C ALA A 64 -16.82 -14.71 -3.68
N GLU A 65 -18.14 -14.86 -3.45
CA GLU A 65 -18.95 -15.91 -4.08
C GLU A 65 -19.20 -15.67 -5.59
N ASP A 66 -19.21 -14.42 -6.04
CA ASP A 66 -19.69 -14.02 -7.37
C ASP A 66 -18.85 -12.96 -8.08
N HIS A 67 -17.68 -12.61 -7.54
CA HIS A 67 -16.76 -11.66 -8.16
C HIS A 67 -15.30 -11.89 -7.75
N ILE A 68 -14.41 -11.14 -8.40
CA ILE A 68 -13.02 -10.94 -7.99
C ILE A 68 -12.77 -9.46 -7.72
N GLN A 69 -11.81 -9.19 -6.84
CA GLN A 69 -11.29 -7.84 -6.66
C GLN A 69 -10.41 -7.43 -7.86
N PHE A 70 -10.60 -6.20 -8.31
CA PHE A 70 -9.78 -5.53 -9.32
C PHE A 70 -9.88 -4.01 -9.13
N ASP A 71 -9.09 -3.51 -8.19
CA ASP A 71 -9.09 -2.13 -7.71
C ASP A 71 -7.94 -1.29 -8.28
N HIS A 72 -6.91 -1.92 -8.85
CA HIS A 72 -5.78 -1.25 -9.46
C HIS A 72 -5.35 -1.91 -10.78
N LEU A 73 -4.75 -1.11 -11.66
CA LEU A 73 -4.10 -1.57 -12.87
C LEU A 73 -2.60 -1.30 -12.80
N LEU A 74 -1.78 -2.32 -13.03
CA LEU A 74 -0.34 -2.19 -13.12
C LEU A 74 0.06 -1.48 -14.42
N GLY A 75 0.88 -0.45 -14.28
CA GLY A 75 1.45 0.32 -15.40
C GLY A 75 2.68 -0.33 -16.05
N ILE A 76 3.24 0.35 -17.03
CA ILE A 76 4.52 -0.01 -17.65
C ILE A 76 5.67 0.57 -16.82
N GLY A 77 6.33 -0.31 -16.05
CA GLY A 77 7.51 0.02 -15.30
C GLY A 77 8.04 -1.15 -14.47
N LYS A 78 9.06 -0.88 -13.68
CA LYS A 78 9.61 -1.74 -12.63
C LYS A 78 9.19 -1.18 -11.28
N LYS A 79 9.10 -2.03 -10.24
CA LYS A 79 8.49 -1.72 -8.94
C LYS A 79 7.01 -1.34 -9.13
N GLU A 80 6.09 -2.29 -8.89
CA GLU A 80 4.65 -2.11 -9.12
C GLU A 80 4.25 -1.89 -10.59
N GLY A 81 4.87 -2.62 -11.52
CA GLY A 81 4.53 -2.55 -12.94
C GLY A 81 4.73 -3.86 -13.69
N ILE A 82 4.18 -3.95 -14.90
CA ILE A 82 4.11 -5.20 -15.67
C ILE A 82 5.48 -5.78 -16.05
N LEU A 83 6.57 -5.01 -15.95
CA LEU A 83 7.92 -5.53 -16.22
C LEU A 83 8.47 -6.41 -15.10
N GLU A 84 7.78 -6.49 -13.96
CA GLU A 84 8.05 -7.44 -12.87
C GLU A 84 7.35 -8.80 -13.08
N SER A 85 6.50 -8.95 -14.12
CA SER A 85 5.74 -10.18 -14.37
C SER A 85 6.63 -11.43 -14.36
N ASP A 86 7.78 -11.42 -15.05
CA ASP A 86 8.69 -12.58 -15.09
C ASP A 86 9.22 -12.97 -13.70
N TYR A 87 9.45 -11.99 -12.84
CA TYR A 87 9.91 -12.21 -11.47
C TYR A 87 8.77 -12.77 -10.62
N LEU A 88 7.61 -12.13 -10.64
CA LEU A 88 6.42 -12.52 -9.86
C LEU A 88 5.88 -13.88 -10.28
N ILE A 89 5.85 -14.18 -11.58
CA ILE A 89 5.48 -15.51 -12.10
C ILE A 89 6.36 -16.59 -11.50
N LYS A 90 7.67 -16.34 -11.38
CA LYS A 90 8.60 -17.30 -10.80
C LYS A 90 8.42 -17.41 -9.29
N GLU A 91 8.25 -16.27 -8.61
CA GLU A 91 8.09 -16.20 -7.15
C GLU A 91 6.85 -16.98 -6.70
N TRP A 92 5.73 -16.78 -7.39
CA TRP A 92 4.42 -17.33 -7.06
C TRP A 92 4.07 -18.63 -7.79
N GLY A 93 5.00 -19.16 -8.61
CA GLY A 93 4.79 -20.43 -9.31
C GLY A 93 3.72 -20.40 -10.40
N LEU A 94 3.41 -19.21 -10.95
CA LEU A 94 2.39 -19.03 -11.98
C LEU A 94 2.82 -19.59 -13.35
N PRO A 95 1.89 -19.81 -14.29
CA PRO A 95 2.22 -20.17 -15.66
C PRO A 95 3.11 -19.14 -16.34
N LYS A 96 4.03 -19.60 -17.18
CA LYS A 96 4.82 -18.73 -18.07
C LYS A 96 3.94 -18.13 -19.17
N ASP A 97 4.48 -17.11 -19.84
CA ASP A 97 3.85 -16.45 -20.99
C ASP A 97 2.51 -15.80 -20.64
N ILE A 98 2.43 -15.22 -19.44
CA ILE A 98 1.35 -14.32 -19.01
C ILE A 98 1.95 -12.98 -18.60
N ILE A 99 1.14 -11.92 -18.60
CA ILE A 99 1.54 -10.60 -18.09
C ILE A 99 0.58 -10.23 -16.97
N LEU A 100 1.11 -10.04 -15.76
CA LEU A 100 0.32 -9.65 -14.60
C LEU A 100 -0.07 -8.18 -14.73
N ILE A 101 -1.35 -7.89 -14.57
CA ILE A 101 -1.91 -6.53 -14.70
C ILE A 101 -2.57 -6.03 -13.41
N SER A 102 -2.74 -6.90 -12.40
CA SER A 102 -3.15 -6.59 -11.03
C SER A 102 -2.90 -7.83 -10.15
N GLY A 103 -2.72 -7.63 -8.85
CA GLY A 103 -2.62 -8.69 -7.86
C GLY A 103 -1.82 -8.28 -6.61
N ASP A 104 -1.94 -9.09 -5.56
CA ASP A 104 -1.45 -8.79 -4.21
C ASP A 104 -0.57 -9.90 -3.62
N GLY A 105 -0.43 -11.03 -4.32
CA GLY A 105 0.27 -12.23 -3.85
C GLY A 105 -0.66 -13.37 -3.44
N HIS A 106 -1.92 -13.10 -3.12
CA HIS A 106 -2.96 -14.13 -2.91
C HIS A 106 -3.69 -14.44 -4.22
N SER A 107 -3.96 -13.40 -5.01
CA SER A 107 -4.58 -13.54 -6.32
C SER A 107 -3.93 -12.66 -7.38
N TRP A 108 -4.13 -13.03 -8.64
CA TRP A 108 -3.56 -12.32 -9.79
C TRP A 108 -4.52 -12.26 -10.96
N VAL A 109 -4.61 -11.09 -11.60
CA VAL A 109 -5.24 -10.93 -12.91
C VAL A 109 -4.16 -10.74 -13.96
N ALA A 110 -4.23 -11.53 -15.04
CA ALA A 110 -3.21 -11.53 -16.08
C ALA A 110 -3.79 -11.50 -17.50
N LEU A 111 -3.03 -10.90 -18.41
CA LEU A 111 -3.18 -11.11 -19.84
C LEU A 111 -2.50 -12.41 -20.24
N ASP A 112 -3.27 -13.36 -20.77
CA ASP A 112 -2.80 -14.72 -21.03
C ASP A 112 -2.29 -14.89 -22.47
N TYR A 113 -0.97 -14.85 -22.63
CA TYR A 113 -0.28 -14.99 -23.91
C TYR A 113 0.19 -16.43 -24.19
N ARG A 114 -0.20 -17.42 -23.39
CA ARG A 114 0.24 -18.83 -23.58
C ARG A 114 -0.08 -19.37 -24.97
N ASN A 115 -1.15 -18.87 -25.60
CA ASN A 115 -1.63 -19.34 -26.90
C ASN A 115 -1.74 -18.23 -27.97
N THR A 116 -1.30 -17.00 -27.68
CA THR A 116 -1.36 -15.87 -28.62
C THR A 116 -0.27 -14.85 -28.33
N ILE A 117 0.04 -13.99 -29.31
CA ILE A 117 0.97 -12.86 -29.15
C ILE A 117 0.26 -11.51 -29.23
N GLU A 118 -1.04 -11.49 -29.53
CA GLU A 118 -1.86 -10.29 -29.63
C GLU A 118 -3.31 -10.62 -29.24
N ASN A 119 -4.04 -9.64 -28.71
CA ASN A 119 -5.42 -9.80 -28.24
C ASN A 119 -5.59 -11.01 -27.29
N PRO A 120 -4.81 -11.09 -26.20
CA PRO A 120 -4.95 -12.17 -25.23
C PRO A 120 -6.30 -12.09 -24.49
N PRO A 121 -6.83 -13.23 -24.04
CA PRO A 121 -7.87 -13.24 -23.02
C PRO A 121 -7.31 -12.78 -21.66
N VAL A 122 -8.21 -12.47 -20.74
CA VAL A 122 -7.87 -12.14 -19.35
C VAL A 122 -8.12 -13.38 -18.48
N HIS A 123 -7.19 -13.70 -17.60
CA HIS A 123 -7.18 -14.88 -16.74
C HIS A 123 -7.04 -14.45 -15.28
N PHE A 124 -7.76 -15.12 -14.39
CA PHE A 124 -7.64 -14.96 -12.95
C PHE A 124 -6.94 -16.17 -12.33
N PHE A 125 -6.05 -15.93 -11.38
CA PHE A 125 -5.35 -16.94 -10.61
C PHE A 125 -5.61 -16.69 -9.13
N ASP A 126 -6.10 -17.71 -8.45
CA ASP A 126 -6.35 -17.72 -7.02
C ASP A 126 -5.41 -18.74 -6.37
N LEU A 127 -4.43 -18.26 -5.62
CA LEU A 127 -3.39 -19.10 -5.05
C LEU A 127 -3.82 -19.77 -3.74
N GLU A 128 -4.80 -19.20 -3.05
CA GLU A 128 -5.36 -19.76 -1.81
C GLU A 128 -6.23 -20.99 -2.10
N THR A 129 -6.99 -20.96 -3.19
CA THR A 129 -7.86 -22.07 -3.62
C THR A 129 -7.25 -22.94 -4.72
N GLU A 130 -6.06 -22.58 -5.22
CA GLU A 130 -5.39 -23.22 -6.35
C GLU A 130 -6.24 -23.25 -7.64
N GLU A 131 -7.08 -22.24 -7.86
CA GLU A 131 -7.91 -22.11 -9.07
C GLU A 131 -7.28 -21.16 -10.10
N ASP A 132 -7.36 -21.54 -11.38
CA ASP A 132 -7.10 -20.62 -12.50
C ASP A 132 -8.19 -20.75 -13.56
N PHE A 133 -8.80 -19.63 -13.95
CA PHE A 133 -9.79 -19.62 -15.02
C PHE A 133 -9.83 -18.32 -15.82
N LYS A 134 -10.22 -18.46 -17.09
CA LYS A 134 -10.42 -17.32 -18.00
C LYS A 134 -11.66 -16.54 -17.59
N ILE A 135 -11.51 -15.23 -17.42
CA ILE A 135 -12.58 -14.32 -17.00
C ILE A 135 -13.12 -13.42 -18.12
N ALA A 136 -12.34 -13.19 -19.19
CA ALA A 136 -12.80 -12.46 -20.38
C ALA A 136 -12.07 -12.90 -21.65
N ASP A 137 -12.70 -12.78 -22.81
CA ASP A 137 -12.07 -13.09 -24.11
C ASP A 137 -11.13 -11.98 -24.59
N SER A 138 -11.23 -10.78 -24.02
CA SER A 138 -10.33 -9.66 -24.32
C SER A 138 -10.27 -8.66 -23.16
N PHE A 139 -9.20 -7.86 -23.12
CA PHE A 139 -9.08 -6.78 -22.14
C PHE A 139 -10.20 -5.73 -22.24
N ASN A 140 -10.67 -5.39 -23.45
CA ASN A 140 -11.77 -4.45 -23.61
C ASN A 140 -13.10 -5.01 -23.06
N GLU A 141 -13.36 -6.30 -23.27
CA GLU A 141 -14.52 -6.96 -22.63
C GLU A 141 -14.39 -6.93 -21.11
N PHE A 142 -13.21 -7.25 -20.58
CA PHE A 142 -12.92 -7.24 -19.15
C PHE A 142 -13.23 -5.88 -18.51
N ILE A 143 -12.62 -4.82 -19.03
CA ILE A 143 -12.81 -3.45 -18.51
C ILE A 143 -14.28 -3.00 -18.63
N SER A 144 -15.01 -3.44 -19.66
CA SER A 144 -16.41 -3.03 -19.85
C SER A 144 -17.39 -3.62 -18.82
N LYS A 145 -16.97 -4.65 -18.08
CA LYS A 145 -17.77 -5.35 -17.06
C LYS A 145 -17.37 -4.99 -15.63
N LEU A 146 -16.31 -4.19 -15.45
CA LEU A 146 -15.93 -3.68 -14.14
C LEU A 146 -17.07 -2.85 -13.55
N TYR A 147 -17.26 -3.00 -12.24
CA TYR A 147 -18.27 -2.27 -11.49
C TYR A 147 -17.73 -1.89 -10.11
N ILE A 148 -18.44 -0.97 -9.46
CA ILE A 148 -18.21 -0.65 -8.06
C ILE A 148 -19.02 -1.66 -7.26
N ASP A 149 -18.32 -2.53 -6.57
CA ASP A 149 -18.89 -3.38 -5.55
C ASP A 149 -18.90 -2.59 -4.24
N ASP A 150 -20.10 -2.15 -3.85
CA ASP A 150 -20.34 -1.44 -2.59
C ASP A 150 -20.40 -2.43 -1.40
N SER A 151 -20.30 -3.75 -1.63
CA SER A 151 -20.05 -4.72 -0.54
C SER A 151 -18.60 -4.66 -0.08
N ASP A 152 -17.70 -4.23 -0.97
CA ASP A 152 -16.33 -3.84 -0.65
C ASP A 152 -16.30 -2.34 -0.33
N ASP A 153 -16.96 -1.97 0.79
CA ASP A 153 -16.30 -1.03 1.68
C ASP A 153 -14.99 -1.75 2.01
N SER A 154 -13.83 -1.21 1.63
CA SER A 154 -12.56 -1.64 2.19
C SER A 154 -12.43 -1.21 3.67
N GLU A 155 -13.51 -1.36 4.44
CA GLU A 155 -13.49 -1.85 5.80
C GLU A 155 -13.76 -3.36 5.71
N PRO A 156 -12.84 -4.24 6.13
CA PRO A 156 -13.00 -5.68 6.00
C PRO A 156 -14.39 -6.13 6.47
N ASP A 157 -15.02 -7.11 5.81
CA ASP A 157 -16.35 -7.63 6.13
C ASP A 157 -16.51 -7.92 7.65
N LEU A 158 -17.04 -6.95 8.41
CA LEU A 158 -17.17 -6.97 9.87
C LEU A 158 -18.49 -7.62 10.31
N GLU A 159 -19.27 -8.23 9.41
CA GLU A 159 -20.48 -8.97 9.80
C GLU A 159 -20.13 -10.28 10.53
N GLY A 160 -19.93 -10.15 11.84
CA GLY A 160 -19.70 -11.27 12.77
C GLY A 160 -18.35 -11.26 13.46
N LEU A 161 -17.48 -10.30 13.14
CA LEU A 161 -16.23 -10.04 13.85
C LEU A 161 -16.42 -8.85 14.80
N ASP A 162 -15.89 -8.96 16.02
CA ASP A 162 -15.96 -7.88 17.01
C ASP A 162 -15.12 -6.69 16.48
N PRO A 163 -15.64 -5.44 16.45
CA PRO A 163 -14.88 -4.26 16.03
C PRO A 163 -13.54 -4.00 16.72
N GLU A 164 -13.17 -4.81 17.72
CA GLU A 164 -11.86 -4.80 18.39
C GLU A 164 -10.75 -5.52 17.60
N ASP A 165 -11.05 -6.33 16.57
CA ASP A 165 -10.07 -7.17 15.88
C ASP A 165 -9.40 -6.52 14.64
N TYR A 166 -9.86 -5.34 14.16
CA TYR A 166 -9.33 -4.71 12.92
C TYR A 166 -9.05 -3.21 12.93
N GLU A 167 -9.15 -2.47 14.05
CA GLU A 167 -8.32 -1.26 14.10
C GLU A 167 -6.86 -1.71 14.27
N LEU A 168 -5.90 -1.04 13.64
CA LEU A 168 -4.67 -0.71 14.38
C LEU A 168 -5.15 0.17 15.54
N THR A 169 -5.65 -0.51 16.57
CA THR A 169 -6.48 0.01 17.65
C THR A 169 -5.66 1.02 18.41
N TYR A 170 -6.34 2.07 18.88
CA TYR A 170 -5.92 2.71 20.11
C TYR A 170 -5.58 1.61 21.13
N ILE A 171 -4.29 1.39 21.39
CA ILE A 171 -3.87 0.37 22.35
C ILE A 171 -4.42 0.79 23.70
N SER A 172 -5.40 0.04 24.17
CA SER A 172 -5.94 0.20 25.51
C SER A 172 -4.83 -0.13 26.52
N PRO A 173 -4.76 0.54 27.68
CA PRO A 173 -3.83 0.16 28.73
C PRO A 173 -4.00 -1.29 29.22
N ASP A 174 -5.19 -1.86 28.99
CA ASP A 174 -5.55 -3.22 29.37
C ASP A 174 -5.34 -4.24 28.22
N ASP A 175 -4.85 -3.79 27.05
CA ASP A 175 -4.52 -4.63 25.91
C ASP A 175 -3.35 -5.58 26.25
N PRO A 176 -3.43 -6.88 25.91
CA PRO A 176 -2.37 -7.85 26.20
C PRO A 176 -1.01 -7.49 25.58
N ASP A 177 -1.01 -6.74 24.48
CA ASP A 177 0.19 -6.32 23.76
C ASP A 177 0.64 -4.90 24.14
N ALA A 178 -0.09 -4.21 25.03
CA ALA A 178 0.28 -2.89 25.51
C ALA A 178 1.63 -2.88 26.22
N ILE A 179 2.54 -2.03 25.73
CA ILE A 179 3.85 -1.88 26.35
C ILE A 179 3.84 -0.79 27.43
N THR A 180 4.60 -1.03 28.49
CA THR A 180 4.77 -0.12 29.62
C THR A 180 5.83 0.96 29.35
N LYS A 181 5.85 2.03 30.16
CA LYS A 181 6.94 3.02 30.13
C LYS A 181 8.32 2.38 30.37
N ASP A 182 8.38 1.32 31.17
CA ASP A 182 9.61 0.57 31.42
C ASP A 182 10.07 -0.21 30.18
N GLU A 183 9.16 -0.77 29.40
CA GLU A 183 9.48 -1.45 28.14
C GLU A 183 9.90 -0.47 27.06
N VAL A 184 9.20 0.67 26.93
CA VAL A 184 9.65 1.77 26.08
C VAL A 184 11.07 2.21 26.45
N ASN A 185 11.37 2.38 27.75
CA ASN A 185 12.73 2.71 28.19
C ASN A 185 13.74 1.62 27.78
N ARG A 186 13.40 0.34 27.94
CA ARG A 186 14.28 -0.77 27.53
C ARG A 186 14.51 -0.80 26.02
N ILE A 187 13.51 -0.46 25.21
CA ILE A 187 13.65 -0.35 23.74
C ILE A 187 14.72 0.70 23.42
N PHE A 188 14.60 1.90 23.99
CA PHE A 188 15.59 2.97 23.78
C PHE A 188 16.96 2.66 24.39
N GLU A 189 17.04 1.97 25.53
CA GLU A 189 18.31 1.55 26.15
C GLU A 189 19.04 0.49 25.32
N LYS A 190 18.30 -0.43 24.68
CA LYS A 190 18.87 -1.43 23.78
C LYS A 190 19.40 -0.83 22.48
N ASN A 191 18.88 0.33 22.07
CA ASN A 191 19.24 1.01 20.83
C ASN A 191 19.21 0.05 19.64
N ASN A 192 18.09 -0.68 19.52
CA ASN A 192 17.82 -1.62 18.43
C ASN A 192 16.61 -1.10 17.64
N GLU A 193 16.87 -0.74 16.39
CA GLU A 193 15.93 -0.19 15.42
C GLU A 193 14.73 -1.13 15.18
N GLU A 194 14.94 -2.45 15.15
CA GLU A 194 13.88 -3.45 14.93
C GLU A 194 12.80 -3.40 16.02
N LEU A 195 13.11 -2.82 17.19
CA LEU A 195 12.18 -2.72 18.31
C LEU A 195 11.41 -1.40 18.35
N PHE A 196 11.75 -0.41 17.51
CA PHE A 196 11.06 0.88 17.52
C PHE A 196 9.62 0.79 17.02
N SER A 197 9.32 -0.14 16.11
CA SER A 197 7.95 -0.43 15.66
C SER A 197 7.00 -0.74 16.82
N ASN A 198 7.49 -1.39 17.88
CA ASN A 198 6.70 -1.70 19.08
C ASN A 198 6.26 -0.46 19.87
N LEU A 199 6.85 0.71 19.64
CA LEU A 199 6.44 1.95 20.32
C LEU A 199 5.00 2.35 19.98
N LYS A 200 4.46 1.85 18.86
CA LYS A 200 3.05 2.00 18.49
C LYS A 200 2.11 1.32 19.50
N LEU A 201 2.61 0.33 20.23
CA LEU A 201 1.89 -0.42 21.27
C LEU A 201 1.84 0.33 22.62
N PHE A 202 2.35 1.57 22.71
CA PHE A 202 2.31 2.32 23.96
C PHE A 202 0.95 3.01 24.15
N PRO A 203 0.20 2.74 25.24
CA PRO A 203 -1.14 3.28 25.44
C PRO A 203 -1.11 4.78 25.79
N ILE A 204 -1.40 5.65 24.81
CA ILE A 204 -1.48 7.10 25.00
C ILE A 204 -2.88 7.50 25.50
N GLN A 205 -3.02 7.61 26.82
CA GLN A 205 -4.30 7.94 27.48
C GLN A 205 -4.55 9.44 27.63
N ASN A 206 -3.49 10.25 27.71
CA ASN A 206 -3.57 11.67 28.04
C ASN A 206 -2.33 12.43 27.50
N TYR A 207 -2.31 13.75 27.71
CA TYR A 207 -1.19 14.61 27.31
C TYR A 207 0.15 14.24 27.96
N ASP A 208 0.16 13.80 29.23
CA ASP A 208 1.41 13.44 29.92
C ASP A 208 2.05 12.21 29.28
N ASP A 209 1.25 11.23 28.87
CA ASP A 209 1.73 10.03 28.18
C ASP A 209 2.23 10.35 26.77
N LEU A 210 1.50 11.18 26.02
CA LEU A 210 1.92 11.65 24.70
C LEU A 210 3.25 12.41 24.78
N ILE A 211 3.32 13.45 25.61
CA ILE A 211 4.51 14.29 25.77
C ILE A 211 5.69 13.45 26.24
N TRP A 212 5.46 12.49 27.14
CA TRP A 212 6.51 11.60 27.61
C TRP A 212 7.09 10.74 26.48
N LEU A 213 6.24 10.13 25.64
CA LEU A 213 6.69 9.34 24.49
C LEU A 213 7.41 10.23 23.47
N LEU A 214 6.82 11.38 23.10
CA LEU A 214 7.42 12.32 22.16
C LEU A 214 8.81 12.78 22.63
N LYS A 215 9.01 13.06 23.92
CA LYS A 215 10.32 13.42 24.47
C LYS A 215 11.35 12.29 24.38
N LYS A 216 10.92 11.03 24.48
CA LYS A 216 11.82 9.88 24.30
C LYS A 216 12.31 9.80 22.86
N ILE A 217 11.38 9.94 21.91
CA ILE A 217 11.67 9.98 20.48
C ILE A 217 12.56 11.18 20.14
N GLU A 218 12.24 12.38 20.65
CA GLU A 218 13.02 13.60 20.47
C GLU A 218 14.46 13.45 20.97
N THR A 219 14.65 12.91 22.17
CA THR A 219 15.98 12.70 22.74
C THR A 219 16.82 11.76 21.85
N HIS A 220 16.20 10.71 21.33
CA HIS A 220 16.87 9.73 20.49
C HIS A 220 17.24 10.34 19.12
N THR A 221 16.25 10.91 18.42
CA THR A 221 16.41 11.53 17.09
C THR A 221 17.42 12.69 17.09
N ASN A 222 17.50 13.46 18.18
CA ASN A 222 18.47 14.55 18.31
C ASN A 222 19.94 14.08 18.27
N SER A 223 20.23 12.86 18.71
CA SER A 223 21.61 12.35 18.84
C SER A 223 21.98 11.25 17.85
N THR A 224 20.98 10.64 17.18
CA THR A 224 21.21 9.55 16.24
C THR A 224 21.72 10.03 14.87
N ASN A 225 22.50 9.18 14.22
CA ASN A 225 22.79 9.24 12.77
C ASN A 225 22.38 7.93 12.08
N ASP A 226 21.64 7.07 12.79
CA ASP A 226 21.08 5.84 12.26
C ASP A 226 19.83 6.18 11.43
N VAL A 227 19.91 5.91 10.13
CA VAL A 227 18.85 6.22 9.17
C VAL A 227 17.68 5.28 9.33
N ASP A 228 17.94 3.99 9.54
CA ASP A 228 16.89 2.96 9.64
C ASP A 228 16.07 3.18 10.93
N GLY A 229 16.76 3.38 12.06
CA GLY A 229 16.08 3.73 13.31
C GLY A 229 15.32 5.07 13.26
N ALA A 230 15.83 6.05 12.50
CA ALA A 230 15.14 7.32 12.30
C ALA A 230 13.88 7.18 11.44
N LEU A 231 13.93 6.35 10.39
CA LEU A 231 12.78 6.01 9.56
C LEU A 231 11.69 5.33 10.38
N GLU A 232 12.04 4.32 11.18
CA GLU A 232 11.12 3.62 12.08
C GLU A 232 10.45 4.58 13.09
N LEU A 233 11.22 5.48 13.69
CA LEU A 233 10.67 6.50 14.59
C LEU A 233 9.77 7.51 13.86
N GLY A 234 10.06 7.83 12.60
CA GLY A 234 9.18 8.59 11.72
C GLY A 234 7.83 7.91 11.51
N LEU A 235 7.84 6.61 11.20
CA LEU A 235 6.63 5.80 11.02
C LEU A 235 5.81 5.69 12.33
N VAL A 236 6.47 5.59 13.49
CA VAL A 236 5.80 5.65 14.80
C VAL A 236 5.12 7.01 14.99
N LEU A 237 5.77 8.12 14.64
CA LEU A 237 5.19 9.45 14.76
C LEU A 237 3.98 9.63 13.87
N ASP A 238 4.04 9.15 12.63
CA ASP A 238 2.92 9.21 11.68
C ASP A 238 1.70 8.43 12.19
N THR A 239 1.96 7.24 12.75
CA THR A 239 0.93 6.45 13.44
C THR A 239 0.32 7.26 14.60
N VAL A 240 1.15 7.81 15.49
CA VAL A 240 0.66 8.60 16.64
C VAL A 240 -0.08 9.87 16.18
N ALA A 241 0.36 10.51 15.11
CA ALA A 241 -0.26 11.68 14.50
C ALA A 241 -1.68 11.38 13.99
N THR A 242 -1.82 10.24 13.31
CA THR A 242 -3.09 9.75 12.79
C THR A 242 -4.14 9.57 13.90
N TYR A 243 -3.79 8.92 15.01
CA TYR A 243 -4.76 8.61 16.08
C TYR A 243 -4.90 9.68 17.17
N LYS A 244 -3.85 10.47 17.41
CA LYS A 244 -3.79 11.46 18.49
C LYS A 244 -3.68 12.89 17.97
N LYS A 245 -4.22 13.13 16.77
CA LYS A 245 -4.23 14.44 16.10
C LYS A 245 -4.58 15.60 17.03
N ASN A 246 -5.70 15.50 17.74
CA ASN A 246 -6.15 16.57 18.65
C ASN A 246 -5.18 16.76 19.82
N LEU A 247 -4.63 15.69 20.39
CA LEU A 247 -3.67 15.80 21.49
C LEU A 247 -2.34 16.43 21.03
N ILE A 248 -1.96 16.27 19.76
CA ILE A 248 -0.75 16.91 19.24
C ILE A 248 -1.02 18.38 18.90
N LEU A 249 -2.08 18.68 18.14
CA LEU A 249 -2.32 20.01 17.60
C LEU A 249 -2.88 21.01 18.64
N GLU A 250 -3.66 20.55 19.62
CA GLU A 250 -4.31 21.44 20.61
C GLU A 250 -3.39 21.78 21.79
N ASN A 251 -2.27 21.08 21.97
CA ASN A 251 -1.31 21.31 23.05
C ASN A 251 0.02 21.83 22.52
N LYS A 252 0.38 23.04 22.97
CA LYS A 252 1.60 23.72 22.52
C LYS A 252 2.87 22.91 22.77
N GLU A 253 3.01 22.26 23.93
CA GLU A 253 4.21 21.48 24.23
C GLU A 253 4.33 20.26 23.31
N SER A 254 3.22 19.56 23.09
CA SER A 254 3.15 18.40 22.19
C SER A 254 3.51 18.79 20.75
N LEU A 255 2.93 19.89 20.25
CA LEU A 255 3.22 20.41 18.90
C LEU A 255 4.68 20.84 18.72
N GLU A 256 5.26 21.54 19.70
CA GLU A 256 6.66 21.97 19.62
C GLU A 256 7.63 20.79 19.71
N THR A 257 7.36 19.79 20.57
CA THR A 257 8.14 18.55 20.60
C THR A 257 8.02 17.79 19.28
N PHE A 258 6.82 17.70 18.69
CA PHE A 258 6.61 17.06 17.39
C PHE A 258 7.43 17.73 16.28
N LYS A 259 7.38 19.07 16.18
CA LYS A 259 8.19 19.86 15.23
C LYS A 259 9.70 19.72 15.43
N SER A 260 10.13 19.61 16.69
CA SER A 260 11.54 19.37 17.03
C SER A 260 12.00 18.01 16.50
N ILE A 261 11.16 16.98 16.62
CA ILE A 261 11.47 15.65 16.09
C ILE A 261 11.57 15.68 14.56
N ILE A 262 10.62 16.31 13.86
CA ILE A 262 10.69 16.51 12.40
C ILE A 262 12.01 17.16 12.00
N SER A 263 12.41 18.23 12.70
CA SER A 263 13.68 18.92 12.45
C SER A 263 14.90 18.01 12.66
N ASN A 264 14.86 17.14 13.66
CA ASN A 264 15.93 16.17 13.93
C ASN A 264 16.03 15.09 12.85
N LEU A 265 14.90 14.60 12.34
CA LEU A 265 14.84 13.64 11.25
C LEU A 265 15.37 14.26 9.95
N ASN A 266 14.92 15.47 9.60
CA ASN A 266 15.33 16.17 8.39
C ASN A 266 16.85 16.45 8.35
N ARG A 267 17.51 16.59 9.52
CA ARG A 267 18.97 16.76 9.62
C ARG A 267 19.77 15.61 8.98
N LEU A 268 19.21 14.41 8.88
CA LEU A 268 19.91 13.23 8.35
C LEU A 268 20.20 13.34 6.84
N ASN A 269 19.45 14.18 6.10
CA ASN A 269 19.58 14.36 4.64
C ASN A 269 19.56 13.03 3.86
N ASP A 270 18.66 12.13 4.24
CA ASP A 270 18.43 10.85 3.59
C ASP A 270 17.11 10.87 2.80
N SER A 271 17.08 10.27 1.62
CA SER A 271 15.91 10.34 0.72
C SER A 271 14.69 9.59 1.25
N ASP A 272 14.90 8.50 1.98
CA ASP A 272 13.80 7.69 2.52
C ASP A 272 13.22 8.37 3.77
N VAL A 273 14.08 9.00 4.59
CA VAL A 273 13.66 9.84 5.71
C VAL A 273 12.96 11.12 5.25
N GLU A 274 13.35 11.69 4.12
CA GLU A 274 12.70 12.89 3.55
C GLU A 274 11.23 12.64 3.20
N ILE A 275 10.88 11.43 2.75
CA ILE A 275 9.48 11.06 2.45
C ILE A 275 8.61 11.14 3.70
N ILE A 276 9.04 10.51 4.80
CA ILE A 276 8.27 10.52 6.05
C ILE A 276 8.27 11.91 6.71
N VAL A 277 9.35 12.69 6.57
CA VAL A 277 9.40 14.08 7.04
C VAL A 277 8.34 14.93 6.35
N ASN A 278 8.22 14.83 5.02
CA ASN A 278 7.20 15.59 4.27
C ASN A 278 5.78 15.24 4.73
N GLN A 279 5.49 13.95 4.95
CA GLN A 279 4.19 13.50 5.48
C GLN A 279 3.89 14.09 6.86
N LEU A 280 4.88 14.12 7.75
CA LEU A 280 4.74 14.70 9.10
C LEU A 280 4.63 16.23 9.07
N GLU A 281 5.23 16.90 8.09
CA GLU A 281 5.08 18.34 7.85
C GLU A 281 3.67 18.66 7.34
N ASP A 282 3.13 17.90 6.39
CA ASP A 282 1.76 18.06 5.90
C ASP A 282 0.72 17.87 7.02
N PHE A 283 1.01 17.02 8.01
CA PHE A 283 0.14 16.83 9.17
C PHE A 283 -0.01 18.10 10.06
N ILE A 284 1.02 18.95 10.12
CA ILE A 284 1.05 20.15 10.98
C ILE A 284 0.68 21.46 10.27
N GLU A 285 0.46 21.44 8.95
CA GLU A 285 -0.04 22.59 8.15
C GLU A 285 -1.56 22.82 8.31
#